data_AF-A0A7X6X4W1-F1
#
_entry.id   AF-A0A7X6X4W1-F1
#
_cell.length_a   1.000
_cell.length_b   1.000
_cell.length_c   1.000
_cell.angle_alpha   90.00
_cell.angle_beta   90.00
_cell.angle_gamma   90.00
#
_symmetry.space_group_name_H-M   'P 1'
#
loop_
_entity.id
_entity.type
_entity.pdbx_description
1 polymer ?
#
loop_
_entity_poly.entity_id
_entity_poly.type
_entity_poly.pdbx_seq_one_letter_code
_entity_poly.pdbx_strand_id
1 'polypeptide(L)' 'MTLDAINPEKPWPSIAELEERTRKMGFLLKERLPIYPEYTRKESFLSLLIKEQVKKMADGEGYAREGVCCRGWALGEN' A
#
# COMPACT_ATOMS: atom_id res chain seq x y z
N MET A 1 14.64 19.21 13.68
CA MET A 1 13.33 18.55 13.48
C MET A 1 12.91 18.84 12.05
N THR A 2 12.67 17.82 11.24
CA THR A 2 12.10 18.02 9.90
C THR A 2 10.60 18.19 10.09
N LEU A 3 10.07 19.36 9.74
CA LEU A 3 8.63 19.61 9.76
C LEU A 3 8.01 18.81 8.60
N ASP A 4 6.98 18.03 8.89
CA ASP A 4 6.20 17.37 7.84
C ASP A 4 5.59 18.44 6.94
N ALA A 5 5.90 18.38 5.64
CA ALA A 5 5.48 19.37 4.66
C ALA A 5 4.03 19.13 4.17
N ILE A 6 3.13 18.76 5.08
CA ILE A 6 1.71 18.69 4.76
C ILE A 6 1.22 20.14 4.64
N ASN A 7 0.66 20.50 3.48
CA ASN A 7 0.12 21.83 3.26
C ASN A 7 -1.16 22.00 4.12
N PRO A 8 -1.16 22.86 5.17
CA PRO A 8 -2.32 23.01 6.05
C PRO A 8 -3.54 23.61 5.33
N GLU A 9 -3.31 24.42 4.28
CA GLU A 9 -4.37 25.01 3.46
C GLU A 9 -5.02 23.99 2.50
N LYS A 10 -4.36 22.85 2.29
CA LYS A 10 -4.81 21.78 1.38
C LYS A 10 -4.64 20.42 2.05
N PRO A 11 -5.44 20.11 3.08
CA PRO A 11 -5.41 18.80 3.70
C PRO A 11 -5.76 17.74 2.66
N TRP A 12 -5.19 16.56 2.83
CA TRP A 12 -5.53 15.44 1.96
C TRP A 12 -6.99 15.01 2.23
N PRO A 13 -7.72 14.56 1.19
CA PRO A 13 -9.07 14.06 1.37
C PRO A 13 -9.07 12.81 2.27
N SER A 14 -10.20 12.56 2.93
CA SER A 14 -10.39 11.28 3.61
C SER A 14 -10.40 10.12 2.59
N ILE A 15 -10.14 8.89 3.05
CA ILE A 15 -10.20 7.70 2.18
C ILE A 15 -11.59 7.54 1.56
N ALA A 16 -12.66 7.74 2.33
CA ALA A 16 -14.03 7.64 1.84
C ALA A 16 -14.34 8.68 0.75
N GLU A 17 -13.83 9.91 0.91
CA GLU A 17 -13.96 10.95 -0.11
C GLU A 17 -13.17 10.61 -1.37
N LEU A 18 -11.95 10.09 -1.22
CA LEU A 18 -11.13 9.66 -2.34
C LEU A 18 -11.82 8.53 -3.11
N GLU A 19 -12.36 7.54 -2.41
CA GLU A 19 -13.09 6.41 -2.99
C GLU A 19 -14.32 6.88 -3.78
N GLU A 20 -15.11 7.80 -3.21
CA GLU A 20 -16.29 8.32 -3.90
C GLU A 20 -15.91 9.10 -5.17
N ARG A 21 -14.86 9.92 -5.10
CA ARG A 21 -14.37 10.70 -6.24
C ARG A 21 -13.81 9.81 -7.35
N THR A 22 -13.01 8.80 -7.01
CA THR A 22 -12.45 7.86 -8.00
C THR A 22 -13.55 7.02 -8.66
N ARG A 23 -14.51 6.55 -7.87
CA ARG A 23 -15.66 5.78 -8.36
C ARG A 23 -16.51 6.58 -9.35
N LYS A 24 -16.77 7.87 -9.09
CA LYS A 24 -17.46 8.77 -10.03
C LYS A 24 -16.76 8.91 -11.38
N MET A 25 -15.45 8.71 -11.42
CA MET A 25 -14.63 8.76 -12.63
C MET A 25 -14.47 7.37 -13.30
N GLY A 26 -15.11 6.32 -12.76
CA GLY A 26 -15.02 4.96 -13.29
C GLY A 26 -13.79 4.18 -12.81
N PHE A 27 -13.09 4.66 -11.77
CA PHE A 27 -11.93 3.99 -11.19
C PHE A 27 -12.28 3.32 -9.86
N LEU A 28 -11.53 2.27 -9.51
CA LEU A 28 -11.58 1.62 -8.20
C LEU A 28 -10.40 2.10 -7.36
N LEU A 29 -10.66 2.51 -6.13
CA LEU A 29 -9.60 2.82 -5.18
C LEU A 29 -8.97 1.52 -4.68
N LYS A 30 -7.67 1.31 -4.93
CA LYS A 30 -6.91 0.16 -4.44
C LYS A 30 -5.75 0.59 -3.56
N GLU A 31 -5.54 -0.12 -2.47
CA GLU A 31 -4.35 0.01 -1.64
C GLU A 31 -3.14 -0.63 -2.34
N ARG A 32 -1.98 0.05 -2.28
CA ARG A 32 -0.70 -0.49 -2.75
C ARG A 32 0.23 -0.76 -1.57
N LEU A 33 1.14 -1.72 -1.73
CA LEU A 33 2.30 -1.82 -0.86
C LEU A 33 3.24 -0.61 -1.05
N PRO A 34 4.21 -0.38 -0.15
CA PRO A 34 5.22 0.67 -0.34
C PRO A 34 5.97 0.55 -1.67
N ILE A 35 6.17 -0.68 -2.15
CA ILE A 35 6.66 -1.00 -3.50
C ILE A 35 5.55 -0.92 -4.54
N TYR A 36 5.84 -0.38 -5.72
CA TYR A 36 4.86 -0.32 -6.81
C TYR A 36 4.64 -1.70 -7.46
N PRO A 37 3.40 -2.00 -7.93
CA PRO A 37 3.04 -3.31 -8.49
C PRO A 37 3.94 -3.79 -9.64
N GLU A 38 4.46 -2.89 -10.47
CA GLU A 38 5.35 -3.25 -11.57
C GLU A 38 6.73 -3.77 -11.12
N TYR A 39 7.12 -3.54 -9.87
CA TYR A 39 8.37 -4.04 -9.29
C TYR A 39 8.18 -5.29 -8.43
N THR A 40 6.95 -5.60 -8.00
CA THR A 40 6.68 -6.84 -7.25
C THR A 40 6.89 -8.09 -8.11
N ARG A 41 6.72 -7.95 -9.43
CA ARG A 41 6.91 -9.03 -10.41
C ARG A 41 8.30 -9.08 -11.04
N LYS A 42 9.17 -8.10 -10.78
CA LYS A 42 10.52 -8.07 -11.36
C LYS A 42 11.45 -9.01 -10.59
N GLU A 43 11.89 -10.07 -11.26
CA GLU A 43 12.73 -11.13 -10.69
C GLU A 43 13.99 -10.61 -9.99
N SER A 44 14.62 -9.55 -10.49
CA SER A 44 15.87 -9.01 -9.94
C SER A 44 15.72 -7.84 -8.96
N PHE A 45 14.50 -7.35 -8.72
CA PHE A 45 14.31 -6.12 -7.94
C PHE A 45 14.27 -6.36 -6.42
N LEU A 46 13.74 -7.52 -6.01
CA LEU A 46 13.57 -7.88 -4.61
C LEU A 46 14.48 -9.02 -4.21
N SER A 47 15.03 -8.96 -3.00
CA SER A 47 15.67 -10.12 -2.37
C SER A 47 14.64 -11.23 -2.12
N LEU A 48 15.11 -12.49 -2.02
CA LEU A 48 14.22 -13.64 -1.82
C LEU A 48 13.30 -13.47 -0.60
N LEU A 49 13.85 -12.99 0.52
CA LEU A 49 13.09 -12.77 1.76
C LEU A 49 11.94 -11.76 1.57
N ILE A 50 12.19 -10.66 0.86
CA ILE A 50 11.17 -9.63 0.62
C ILE A 50 10.15 -10.11 -0.40
N LYS A 51 10.57 -10.87 -1.44
CA LYS A 51 9.65 -11.50 -2.39
C LYS A 51 8.63 -12.38 -1.68
N GLU A 52 9.05 -13.16 -0.68
CA GLU A 52 8.14 -14.02 0.08
C GLU A 52 7.10 -13.22 0.87
N GLN A 53 7.49 -12.11 1.51
CA GLN A 53 6.55 -11.24 2.22
C GLN A 53 5.58 -10.55 1.26
N VAL A 54 6.10 -10.02 0.15
CA VAL A 54 5.27 -9.43 -0.91
C VAL A 54 4.26 -10.44 -1.44
N LYS A 55 4.65 -11.70 -1.68
CA LYS A 55 3.72 -12.77 -2.12
C LYS A 55 2.61 -13.06 -1.11
N LYS A 56 2.83 -12.87 0.20
CA LYS A 56 1.80 -13.06 1.23
C LYS A 56 0.83 -11.88 1.28
N MET A 57 1.33 -10.67 1.03
CA MET A 57 0.59 -9.42 1.23
C MET A 57 -0.04 -8.87 -0.06
N ALA A 58 0.49 -9.23 -1.23
CA ALA A 58 0.02 -8.74 -2.52
C ALA A 58 -0.94 -9.72 -3.21
N ASP A 59 -1.94 -9.18 -3.90
CA ASP A 59 -2.82 -9.91 -4.80
C ASP A 59 -2.08 -10.30 -6.10
N GLY A 60 -2.80 -10.95 -7.02
CA GLY A 60 -2.23 -11.37 -8.31
C GLY A 60 -1.81 -10.20 -9.22
N GLU A 61 -2.34 -9.00 -8.98
CA GLU A 61 -2.03 -7.79 -9.72
C GLU A 61 -0.88 -6.98 -9.09
N GLY A 62 -0.42 -7.37 -7.90
CA GLY A 62 0.65 -6.72 -7.16
C GLY A 62 0.18 -5.59 -6.23
N TYR A 63 -1.12 -5.43 -6.02
CA TYR A 63 -1.72 -4.52 -5.04
C TYR A 63 -1.87 -5.21 -3.68
N ALA A 64 -2.11 -4.45 -2.61
CA ALA A 64 -2.30 -5.05 -1.29
C ALA A 64 -3.58 -5.90 -1.27
N ARG A 65 -3.52 -7.08 -0.63
CA ARG A 65 -4.71 -7.91 -0.39
C ARG A 65 -5.59 -7.25 0.66
N GLU A 66 -6.87 -7.15 0.36
CA GLU A 66 -7.87 -6.68 1.32
C GLU A 66 -7.90 -7.57 2.57
N GLY A 67 -8.06 -6.96 3.73
CA GLY A 67 -8.14 -7.67 5.02
C GLY A 67 -6.81 -8.23 5.54
N VAL A 68 -5.71 -8.15 4.77
CA VAL A 68 -4.36 -8.52 5.22
C VAL A 68 -3.73 -7.31 5.90
N CYS A 69 -4.03 -7.14 7.19
CA CYS A 69 -3.34 -6.14 7.99
C CYS A 69 -1.93 -6.65 8.37
N CYS A 70 -0.94 -5.75 8.41
CA CYS A 70 0.41 -5.98 8.94
C CYS A 70 0.43 -6.25 10.45
N ARG A 71 -0.52 -7.02 11.00
CA ARG A 71 -0.60 -7.30 12.45
C ARG A 71 0.58 -8.11 13.00
N GLY A 72 1.42 -8.67 12.13
CA GLY A 72 2.61 -9.44 12.53
C GLY A 72 3.90 -8.64 12.70
N TRP A 73 3.88 -7.30 12.61
CA TRP A 73 5.08 -6.46 12.84
C TRP A 73 5.07 -5.79 14.22
N ALA A 74 3.95 -5.89 14.95
CA ALA A 74 3.88 -5.55 16.36
C ALA A 74 4.01 -6.83 17.17
N LEU A 75 5.08 -6.89 17.97
CA LEU A 75 5.40 -7.92 18.97
C LEU A 75 5.98 -9.22 18.42
N GLY A 76 7.31 -9.30 18.39
CA GLY A 76 7.96 -10.51 18.87
C GLY A 76 7.62 -10.62 20.35
N GLU A 77 6.67 -11.48 20.69
CA GLU A 77 6.46 -11.95 22.06
C GLU A 77 7.58 -12.95 22.39
N ASN A 78 8.34 -12.63 23.43
CA ASN A 78 9.10 -13.56 24.24
C ASN A 78 8.62 -13.34 25.68
#